data_AF-A0A351JUM1-F1
#
_entry.id   AF-A0A351JUM1-F1
#
_cell.length_a   1.000
_cell.length_b   1.000
_cell.length_c   1.000
_cell.angle_alpha   90.00
_cell.angle_beta   90.00
_cell.angle_gamma   90.00
#
_symmetry.space_group_name_H-M   'P 1'
#
loop_
_entity.id
_entity.type
_entity.pdbx_description
1 polymer ?
#
loop_
_entity_poly.entity_id
_entity_poly.type
_entity_poly.pdbx_seq_one_letter_code
_entity_poly.pdbx_strand_id
1 'polypeptide(L)' 'METLRAIAYYPIGPFPVLFYLGLMAYSLLLATGVTMGVARWLKKRRLLRAHHWLAYATMAVATLHALLGIASRI' A
#
# COMPACT_ATOMS: atom_id res chain seq x y z
N MET A 1 2.81 4.21 -22.92
CA MET A 1 2.88 5.15 -21.77
C MET A 1 1.54 5.86 -21.53
N GLU A 2 0.75 6.19 -22.57
CA GLU A 2 -0.51 6.91 -22.37
C GLU A 2 -1.57 6.14 -21.56
N THR A 3 -1.69 4.82 -21.74
CA THR A 3 -2.64 3.98 -20.98
C THR A 3 -2.33 3.94 -19.47
N LEU A 4 -1.06 3.80 -19.09
CA LEU A 4 -0.63 3.82 -17.68
C LEU A 4 -0.86 5.18 -17.03
N ARG A 5 -0.60 6.26 -17.78
CA ARG A 5 -0.83 7.63 -17.33
C ARG A 5 -2.31 7.93 -17.16
N ALA A 6 -3.14 7.45 -18.10
CA ALA A 6 -4.60 7.52 -18.01
C ALA A 6 -5.14 6.78 -16.78
N ILE A 7 -4.59 5.61 -16.45
CA ILE A 7 -4.96 4.86 -15.23
C ILE A 7 -4.49 5.61 -13.97
N ALA A 8 -3.24 6.07 -13.93
CA ALA A 8 -2.67 6.74 -12.76
C ALA A 8 -3.45 8.01 -12.37
N TYR A 9 -3.86 8.79 -13.37
CA TYR A 9 -4.59 10.04 -13.19
C TYR A 9 -6.10 9.90 -13.38
N TYR A 10 -6.62 8.68 -13.50
CA TYR A 10 -8.07 8.48 -13.58
C TYR A 10 -8.71 9.02 -12.29
N PRO A 11 -9.62 10.00 -12.38
CA PRO A 11 -10.23 10.59 -11.20
C PRO A 11 -11.23 9.62 -10.60
N ILE A 12 -11.06 9.30 -9.31
CA ILE A 12 -12.07 8.59 -8.52
C ILE A 12 -12.54 9.56 -7.45
N GLY A 13 -13.70 10.21 -7.66
CA GLY A 13 -14.14 11.29 -6.78
C GLY A 13 -13.16 12.49 -6.82
N PRO A 14 -12.69 13.01 -5.67
CA PRO A 14 -11.85 14.20 -5.62
C PRO A 14 -10.37 13.97 -5.95
N PHE A 15 -9.89 12.72 -5.98
CA PHE A 15 -8.46 12.42 -6.14
C PHE A 15 -8.20 11.39 -7.26
N PRO A 16 -6.98 11.37 -7.84
CA PRO A 16 -6.60 10.37 -8.84
C PRO A 16 -6.35 8.99 -8.20
N VAL A 17 -6.47 7.91 -8.99
CA VAL A 17 -6.13 6.53 -8.56
C VAL A 17 -4.78 6.47 -7.86
N LEU A 18 -3.77 7.15 -8.40
CA LEU A 18 -2.42 7.18 -7.83
C LEU A 18 -2.41 7.61 -6.35
N PHE A 19 -3.22 8.62 -6.00
CA PHE A 19 -3.33 9.11 -4.62
C PHE A 19 -3.91 8.03 -3.69
N TYR A 20 -5.02 7.40 -4.08
CA TYR A 20 -5.63 6.34 -3.28
C TYR A 20 -4.71 5.14 -3.09
N LEU A 21 -3.93 4.80 -4.13
CA LEU A 21 -2.97 3.72 -4.06
C LEU A 21 -1.84 4.00 -3.05
N GLY A 22 -1.37 5.25 -3.01
CA GLY A 22 -0.38 5.70 -2.02
C GLY A 22 -0.95 5.69 -0.60
N LEU A 23 -2.18 6.19 -0.45
CA LEU A 23 -2.89 6.18 0.84
C LEU A 23 -3.12 4.75 1.35
N MET A 24 -3.48 3.82 0.47
CA MET A 24 -3.67 2.42 0.80
C MET A 24 -2.35 1.74 1.20
N ALA A 25 -1.26 1.99 0.46
CA ALA A 25 0.07 1.50 0.82
C ALA A 25 0.49 2.01 2.21
N TYR A 26 0.28 3.30 2.49
CA TYR A 26 0.62 3.89 3.80
C TYR A 26 -0.23 3.30 4.93
N SER A 27 -1.52 3.10 4.70
CA SER A 27 -2.43 2.48 5.67
C SER A 27 -2.05 1.03 5.99
N LEU A 28 -1.67 0.26 4.96
CA LEU A 28 -1.17 -1.11 5.12
C LEU A 28 0.16 -1.14 5.88
N LEU A 29 1.06 -0.20 5.60
CA LEU A 29 2.33 -0.07 6.33
C LEU A 29 2.08 0.23 7.81
N LEU A 30 1.18 1.17 8.11
CA LEU A 30 0.81 1.49 9.48
C LEU A 30 0.21 0.27 10.20
N ALA A 31 -0.71 -0.45 9.55
CA ALA A 31 -1.28 -1.69 10.08
C ALA A 31 -0.20 -2.77 10.32
N THR A 32 0.78 -2.87 9.43
CA THR A 32 1.93 -3.78 9.57
C THR A 32 2.74 -3.43 10.82
N GLY A 33 3.01 -2.15 11.08
CA GLY A 33 3.67 -1.70 12.31
C GLY A 33 2.85 -1.97 13.57
N VAL A 34 1.55 -1.65 13.54
CA VAL A 34 0.61 -1.87 14.65
C VAL A 34 0.53 -3.36 15.00
N THR A 35 0.42 -4.25 14.02
CA THR A 35 0.34 -5.69 14.28
C THR A 35 1.58 -6.22 15.00
N MET A 36 2.78 -5.70 14.71
CA MET A 36 3.99 -6.08 15.43
C MET A 36 4.00 -5.54 16.87
N GLY A 37 3.56 -4.29 17.07
CA GLY A 37 3.42 -3.69 18.40
C GLY A 37 2.43 -4.48 19.28
N VAL A 38 1.27 -4.81 18.72
CA VAL A 38 0.24 -5.62 19.41
C VAL A 38 0.71 -7.05 19.63
N ALA A 39 1.44 -7.66 18.68
CA ALA A 39 2.03 -8.99 18.85
C ALA A 39 2.99 -9.03 20.03
N ARG A 40 3.84 -8.02 20.18
CA ARG A 40 4.78 -7.88 21.29
C ARG A 40 4.05 -7.71 22.63
N TRP A 41 3.00 -6.88 22.65
CA TRP A 41 2.24 -6.63 23.88
C TRP A 41 1.44 -7.86 24.34
N LEU A 42 0.74 -8.53 23.42
CA LEU A 42 -0.11 -9.68 23.74
C LEU A 42 0.63 -11.03 23.71
N LYS A 43 1.91 -11.06 23.30
CA LYS A 43 2.73 -12.27 23.12
C LYS A 43 2.06 -13.35 22.23
N LYS A 44 1.17 -12.95 21.32
CA LYS A 44 0.40 -13.86 20.45
C LYS A 44 1.11 -14.11 19.12
N ARG A 45 1.54 -15.36 18.88
CA ARG A 45 2.18 -15.77 17.62
C ARG A 45 1.28 -15.63 16.38
N ARG A 46 -0.05 -15.70 16.53
CA ARG A 46 -1.01 -15.52 15.42
C ARG A 46 -0.87 -14.14 14.75
N LEU A 47 -0.51 -13.12 15.52
CA LEU A 47 -0.33 -11.76 15.01
C LEU A 47 0.92 -11.62 14.14
N LEU A 48 1.94 -12.47 14.34
CA LEU A 48 3.11 -12.52 13.46
C LEU A 48 2.73 -13.03 12.06
N ARG A 49 1.80 -13.99 11.97
CA ARG A 49 1.29 -14.44 10.67
C ARG A 49 0.54 -13.32 9.95
N ALA A 50 -0.30 -12.56 10.67
CA ALA A 50 -0.99 -11.40 10.12
C ALA A 50 -0.01 -10.32 9.65
N HIS A 51 1.04 -10.04 10.43
CA HIS A 51 2.10 -9.11 10.06
C HIS A 51 2.78 -9.48 8.73
N HIS A 52 3.10 -10.76 8.51
CA HIS A 52 3.72 -11.20 7.26
C HIS A 52 2.79 -10.97 6.05
N TRP A 53 1.51 -11.34 6.16
CA TRP A 53 0.54 -11.10 5.09
C TRP A 53 0.35 -9.60 4.81
N LEU A 54 0.30 -8.77 5.85
CA LEU A 54 0.22 -7.32 5.70
C LEU A 54 1.49 -6.74 5.07
N ALA A 55 2.68 -7.26 5.42
CA ALA A 55 3.94 -6.83 4.81
C ALA A 55 3.97 -7.14 3.31
N TYR A 56 3.55 -8.34 2.90
CA TYR A 56 3.45 -8.69 1.47
C TYR A 56 2.43 -7.82 0.74
N ALA A 57 1.26 -7.58 1.34
CA ALA A 57 0.27 -6.68 0.76
C ALA A 57 0.79 -5.24 0.62
N THR A 58 1.47 -4.74 1.66
CA THR A 58 2.11 -3.42 1.65
C THR A 58 3.13 -3.33 0.53
N MET A 59 4.02 -4.32 0.39
CA MET A 59 5.02 -4.35 -0.67
C MET A 59 4.37 -4.33 -2.05
N ALA A 60 3.37 -5.18 -2.29
CA ALA A 60 2.69 -5.26 -3.58
C ALA A 60 2.04 -3.92 -3.97
N VAL A 61 1.30 -3.30 -3.05
CA VAL A 61 0.62 -2.01 -3.32
C VAL A 61 1.63 -0.87 -3.46
N ALA A 62 2.67 -0.83 -2.62
CA ALA A 62 3.72 0.19 -2.70
C ALA A 62 4.51 0.10 -4.02
N THR A 63 4.83 -1.11 -4.48
CA THR A 63 5.48 -1.33 -5.78
C THR A 63 4.58 -0.87 -6.92
N LEU A 64 3.29 -1.21 -6.89
CA LEU A 64 2.33 -0.73 -7.90
C LEU A 64 2.25 0.81 -7.92
N HIS A 65 2.17 1.43 -6.74
CA HIS A 65 2.16 2.89 -6.60
C HIS A 65 3.42 3.53 -7.17
N ALA A 66 4.59 2.98 -6.85
CA ALA A 66 5.88 3.47 -7.34
C ALA A 66 5.99 3.31 -8.86
N LEU A 67 5.61 2.15 -9.41
CA LEU A 67 5.63 1.90 -10.85
C LEU A 67 4.69 2.84 -11.61
N LEU A 68 3.47 3.05 -11.13
CA LEU A 68 2.54 4.02 -11.72
C LEU A 68 3.08 5.45 -11.63
N GLY A 69 3.66 5.83 -10.49
CA GLY A 69 4.27 7.15 -10.29
C GLY A 69 5.41 7.40 -11.29
N ILE A 70 6.32 6.44 -11.42
CA ILE A 70 7.43 6.47 -12.37
C ILE A 70 6.89 6.54 -13.80
N ALA A 71 6.04 5.60 -14.22
CA ALA A 71 5.49 5.54 -15.57
C ALA A 71 4.64 6.76 -15.95
N SER A 72 4.15 7.53 -14.97
CA SER A 72 3.39 8.76 -15.20
C SER A 72 4.25 10.01 -15.39
N ARG A 73 5.54 9.96 -15.01
CA ARG A 73 6.50 11.07 -15.11
C ARG A 73 7.45 10.96 -16.29
N ILE A 74 7.63 9.76 -16.85
CA ILE A 74 8.43 9.49 -18.05
C ILE A 74 7.54 9.57 -19.29
#